data_AF-A0A6N7AMT3-F1
#
_entry.id   AF-A0A6N7AMT3-F1
#
_cell.length_a   1.000
_cell.length_b   1.000
_cell.length_c   1.000
_cell.angle_alpha   90.00
_cell.angle_beta   90.00
_cell.angle_gamma   90.00
#
_symmetry.space_group_name_H-M   'P 1'
#
loop_
_entity.id
_entity.type
_entity.pdbx_description
1 polymer ?
#
loop_
_entity_poly.entity_id
_entity_poly.type
_entity_poly.pdbx_seq_one_letter_code
_entity_poly.pdbx_strand_id
1 'polypeptide(L)'
;MTQTPIVDTHGLARGYLQTKPYEDFIADFRNIDSALHRLQTSIQALLDMGSYIIASLGLKTPNTNAEIIDILSDAGHISKDRKDLYIKMSQFRNRIVHLYNHIDTETLYKIFTDELEDIKDFYKDLLKIIEEDR
;
A
#
# COMPACT_ATOMS: atom_id res chain seq x y z
N MET A 1 -33.25 -17.13 6.68
CA MET A 1 -31.78 -17.02 6.78
C MET A 1 -31.37 -15.79 5.99
N THR A 2 -31.31 -14.63 6.64
CA THR A 2 -30.93 -13.37 6.00
C THR A 2 -29.41 -13.31 5.90
N GLN A 3 -28.91 -13.27 4.68
CA GLN A 3 -27.49 -13.12 4.36
C GLN A 3 -27.08 -11.71 4.82
N THR A 4 -26.24 -11.63 5.85
CA THR A 4 -25.66 -10.35 6.29
C THR A 4 -24.80 -9.82 5.14
N PRO A 5 -25.02 -8.59 4.65
CA PRO A 5 -24.15 -8.02 3.63
C PRO A 5 -22.76 -7.86 4.23
N ILE A 6 -21.74 -8.34 3.51
CA ILE A 6 -20.34 -8.04 3.83
C ILE A 6 -20.20 -6.53 3.67
N VAL A 7 -20.24 -5.83 4.81
CA VAL A 7 -20.00 -4.39 4.86
C VAL A 7 -18.57 -4.19 4.37
N ASP A 8 -18.41 -3.48 3.25
CA ASP A 8 -17.11 -3.06 2.76
C ASP A 8 -16.50 -2.06 3.76
N THR A 9 -15.79 -2.61 4.74
CA THR A 9 -15.11 -1.85 5.80
C THR A 9 -14.04 -0.92 5.24
N HIS A 10 -13.55 -1.16 4.03
CA HIS A 10 -12.54 -0.33 3.37
C HIS A 10 -13.14 0.99 2.87
N GLY A 11 -14.38 0.98 2.38
CA GLY A 11 -15.11 2.17 1.94
C GLY A 11 -15.52 3.09 3.08
N LEU A 12 -15.98 2.53 4.20
CA LEU A 12 -16.45 3.30 5.36
C LEU A 12 -15.31 4.07 6.06
N ALA A 13 -14.14 3.46 6.21
CA ALA A 13 -12.98 4.11 6.82
C ALA A 13 -12.40 5.23 5.93
N ARG A 14 -12.61 5.18 4.61
CA ARG A 14 -12.20 6.24 3.69
C ARG A 14 -13.02 7.52 3.90
N GLY A 15 -14.34 7.40 4.02
CA GLY A 15 -15.22 8.55 4.27
C GLY A 15 -15.00 9.23 5.62
N TYR A 16 -14.67 8.45 6.66
CA TYR A 16 -14.48 8.98 8.02
C TYR A 16 -13.14 9.71 8.21
N LEU A 17 -12.07 9.24 7.57
CA LEU A 17 -10.71 9.79 7.77
C LEU A 17 -10.33 10.87 6.74
N GLN A 18 -10.86 10.84 5.50
CA GLN A 18 -10.53 11.84 4.46
C GLN A 18 -11.29 13.16 4.58
N THR A 19 -12.28 13.28 5.47
CA THR A 19 -13.17 14.46 5.55
C THR A 19 -12.89 15.38 6.73
N LYS A 20 -11.91 15.05 7.58
CA LYS A 20 -11.56 15.86 8.74
C LYS A 20 -10.45 16.87 8.38
N PRO A 21 -10.63 18.16 8.73
CA PRO A 21 -9.53 19.12 8.72
C PRO A 21 -8.33 18.58 9.53
N TYR A 22 -7.11 18.97 9.16
CA TYR A 22 -5.88 18.51 9.81
C TYR A 22 -5.93 18.56 11.34
N GLU A 23 -6.46 19.65 11.91
CA GLU A 23 -6.62 19.84 13.36
C GLU A 23 -7.51 18.77 14.01
N ASP A 24 -8.62 18.39 13.36
CA ASP A 24 -9.52 17.33 13.84
C ASP A 24 -8.93 15.93 13.67
N PHE A 25 -8.05 15.75 12.69
CA PHE A 25 -7.40 14.48 12.41
C PHE A 25 -6.37 14.16 13.50
N ILE A 26 -5.53 15.13 13.87
CA ILE A 26 -4.48 14.95 14.89
C ILE A 26 -5.01 15.00 16.33
N ALA A 27 -6.22 15.53 16.55
CA ALA A 27 -6.85 15.59 17.87
C ALA A 27 -7.17 14.22 18.48
N ASP A 28 -7.24 13.16 17.65
CA ASP A 28 -7.48 11.79 18.09
C ASP A 28 -6.39 10.86 17.55
N PHE A 29 -5.54 10.36 18.44
CA PHE A 29 -4.44 9.46 18.11
C PHE A 29 -4.92 8.20 17.36
N ARG A 30 -6.18 7.78 17.55
CA ARG A 30 -6.76 6.61 16.86
C ARG A 30 -6.87 6.83 15.35
N ASN A 31 -7.04 8.07 14.89
CA ASN A 31 -7.08 8.39 13.46
C ASN A 31 -5.72 8.15 12.81
N ILE A 32 -4.66 8.58 13.48
CA ILE A 32 -3.26 8.38 13.08
C ILE A 32 -2.94 6.88 13.04
N ASP A 33 -3.25 6.16 14.12
CA ASP A 33 -3.00 4.72 14.22
C ASP A 33 -3.74 3.95 13.13
N SER A 34 -5.02 4.29 12.92
CA SER A 34 -5.86 3.66 11.89
C SER A 34 -5.35 3.95 10.48
N ALA A 35 -4.92 5.19 10.21
CA ALA A 35 -4.35 5.58 8.92
C ALA A 35 -3.06 4.81 8.62
N LEU A 36 -2.13 4.77 9.58
CA LEU A 36 -0.86 4.05 9.48
C LEU A 36 -1.07 2.55 9.28
N HIS A 37 -1.95 1.94 10.09
CA HIS A 37 -2.28 0.53 9.94
C HIS A 37 -2.85 0.23 8.55
N ARG A 38 -3.76 1.08 8.04
CA ARG A 38 -4.32 0.91 6.70
C ARG A 38 -3.26 1.01 5.60
N LEU A 39 -2.32 1.96 5.69
CA LEU A 39 -1.20 2.05 4.75
C LEU A 39 -0.35 0.78 4.80
N GLN A 40 0.01 0.32 5.99
CA GLN A 40 0.79 -0.92 6.16
C GLN A 40 0.12 -2.14 5.55
N THR A 41 -1.17 -2.36 5.86
CA THR A 41 -1.92 -3.52 5.35
C THR A 41 -2.11 -3.43 3.83
N SER A 42 -2.36 -2.23 3.29
CA SER A 42 -2.53 -2.04 1.85
C SER A 42 -1.24 -2.34 1.09
N ILE A 43 -0.09 -1.83 1.56
CA ILE A 43 1.22 -2.10 0.94
C ILE A 43 1.56 -3.60 1.06
N GLN A 44 1.26 -4.24 2.20
CA GLN A 44 1.47 -5.70 2.34
C GLN A 44 0.68 -6.48 1.28
N ALA A 45 -0.60 -6.17 1.10
CA ALA A 45 -1.44 -6.86 0.13
C ALA A 45 -0.90 -6.74 -1.31
N LEU A 46 -0.38 -5.57 -1.69
CA LEU A 46 0.26 -5.37 -3.00
C LEU A 46 1.54 -6.19 -3.17
N LEU A 47 2.35 -6.31 -2.11
CA LEU A 47 3.55 -7.14 -2.12
C LEU A 47 3.20 -8.64 -2.22
N ASP A 48 2.13 -9.07 -1.55
CA ASP A 48 1.63 -10.45 -1.64
C ASP A 48 1.12 -10.74 -3.07
N MET A 49 0.40 -9.81 -3.69
CA MET A 49 0.00 -9.89 -5.09
C MET A 49 1.23 -9.98 -6.02
N GLY A 50 2.24 -9.14 -5.82
CA GLY A 50 3.48 -9.18 -6.59
C GLY A 50 4.20 -10.51 -6.44
N SER A 51 4.27 -11.07 -5.23
CA SER A 51 4.87 -12.39 -4.97
C SER A 51 4.11 -13.51 -5.67
N TYR A 52 2.77 -13.44 -5.67
CA TYR A 52 1.93 -14.37 -6.41
C TYR A 52 2.19 -14.30 -7.92
N ILE A 53 2.26 -13.10 -8.49
CA ILE A 53 2.56 -12.88 -9.91
C ILE A 53 3.95 -13.44 -10.28
N ILE A 54 4.97 -13.19 -9.45
CA ILE A 54 6.31 -13.76 -9.65
C ILE A 54 6.25 -15.29 -9.73
N ALA A 55 5.48 -15.92 -8.84
CA ALA A 55 5.31 -17.37 -8.83
C ALA A 55 4.54 -17.87 -10.06
N SER A 56 3.49 -17.17 -10.51
CA SER A 56 2.71 -17.57 -11.70
C SER A 56 3.54 -17.49 -12.98
N LEU A 57 4.41 -16.49 -13.09
CA LEU A 57 5.33 -16.29 -14.21
C LEU A 57 6.57 -17.22 -14.16
N GLY A 58 6.72 -18.05 -13.12
CA GLY A 58 7.87 -18.94 -12.97
C GLY A 58 9.21 -18.22 -12.77
N LEU A 59 9.17 -16.99 -12.22
CA LEU A 59 10.36 -16.19 -11.94
C LEU A 59 11.06 -16.63 -10.65
N LYS A 60 12.23 -16.05 -10.37
CA LYS A 60 13.00 -16.37 -9.14
C LYS A 60 12.21 -16.01 -7.88
N THR A 61 12.39 -16.77 -6.80
CA THR A 61 11.77 -16.47 -5.51
C THR A 61 12.42 -15.24 -4.86
N PRO A 62 11.62 -14.24 -4.42
CA PRO A 62 12.14 -13.07 -3.70
C PRO A 62 12.54 -13.45 -2.27
N ASN A 63 13.65 -12.90 -1.79
CA ASN A 63 14.11 -13.00 -0.40
C ASN A 63 13.66 -11.81 0.45
N THR A 64 13.32 -10.69 -0.19
CA THR A 64 12.87 -9.47 0.49
C THR A 64 11.70 -8.82 -0.25
N ASN A 65 10.96 -7.97 0.46
CA ASN A 65 9.86 -7.23 -0.17
C ASN A 65 10.33 -6.26 -1.26
N ALA A 66 11.57 -5.75 -1.19
CA ALA A 66 12.12 -4.90 -2.25
C ALA A 66 12.44 -5.72 -3.50
N GLU A 67 12.94 -6.94 -3.31
CA GLU A 67 13.25 -7.86 -4.42
C GLU A 67 12.01 -8.22 -5.25
N ILE A 68 10.80 -8.21 -4.68
CA ILE A 68 9.56 -8.38 -5.44
C ILE A 68 9.46 -7.34 -6.57
N ILE A 69 9.71 -6.07 -6.23
CA ILE A 69 9.65 -4.97 -7.20
C ILE A 69 10.83 -5.09 -8.19
N ASP A 70 12.02 -5.42 -7.70
CA ASP A 70 13.19 -5.64 -8.58
C ASP A 70 12.92 -6.70 -9.62
N ILE A 71 12.40 -7.87 -9.21
CA ILE A 71 12.10 -9.00 -10.09
C ILE A 71 11.08 -8.62 -11.15
N LEU A 72 9.97 -8.00 -10.75
CA LEU A 72 8.91 -7.61 -11.68
C LEU A 72 9.40 -6.53 -12.66
N SER A 73 10.27 -5.61 -12.21
CA SER A 73 10.84 -4.60 -13.10
C SER A 73 11.89 -5.16 -14.05
N ASP A 74 12.76 -6.06 -13.58
CA ASP A 74 13.78 -6.71 -14.39
C ASP A 74 13.16 -7.63 -15.46
N ALA A 75 12.01 -8.23 -15.16
CA ALA A 75 11.19 -8.99 -16.11
C ALA A 75 10.37 -8.09 -17.07
N GLY A 76 10.41 -6.77 -16.91
CA GLY A 76 9.74 -5.80 -17.79
C GLY A 76 8.27 -5.52 -17.46
N HIS A 77 7.75 -6.05 -16.35
CA HIS A 77 6.37 -5.87 -15.93
C HIS A 77 6.13 -4.59 -15.13
N ILE A 78 7.16 -4.06 -14.46
CA ILE A 78 7.13 -2.76 -13.79
C ILE A 78 8.12 -1.81 -14.46
N SER A 79 7.66 -0.62 -14.81
CA SER A 79 8.50 0.38 -15.47
C SER A 79 9.61 0.90 -14.54
N LYS A 80 10.77 1.23 -15.13
CA LYS A 80 11.95 1.67 -14.35
C LYS A 80 11.71 2.98 -13.60
N ASP A 81 10.84 3.84 -14.11
CA ASP A 81 10.45 5.10 -13.48
C ASP A 81 9.59 4.91 -12.22
N ARG A 82 8.86 3.79 -12.10
CA ARG A 82 8.04 3.45 -10.93
C ARG A 82 8.76 2.56 -9.92
N LYS A 83 9.79 1.82 -10.37
CA LYS A 83 10.59 0.89 -9.56
C LYS A 83 11.04 1.49 -8.22
N ASP A 84 11.75 2.61 -8.26
CA ASP A 84 12.33 3.22 -7.04
C ASP A 84 11.26 3.68 -6.05
N LEU A 85 10.12 4.14 -6.57
CA LEU A 85 8.97 4.53 -5.74
C LEU A 85 8.37 3.32 -5.02
N TYR A 86 8.11 2.22 -5.72
CA TYR A 86 7.51 1.02 -5.11
C TYR A 86 8.48 0.34 -4.13
N ILE A 87 9.79 0.40 -4.37
CA ILE A 87 10.81 -0.02 -3.39
C ILE A 87 10.72 0.85 -2.13
N LYS A 88 10.60 2.19 -2.27
CA LYS A 88 10.44 3.09 -1.12
C LYS A 88 9.17 2.80 -0.34
N MET A 89 8.04 2.51 -1.00
CA MET A 89 6.79 2.12 -0.33
C MET A 89 6.95 0.84 0.48
N SER A 90 7.59 -0.18 -0.10
CA SER A 90 7.93 -1.43 0.57
C SER A 90 8.77 -1.22 1.83
N GLN A 91 9.77 -0.32 1.76
CA GLN A 91 10.60 0.05 2.90
C GLN A 91 9.84 0.88 3.94
N PHE A 92 8.97 1.79 3.49
CA PHE A 92 8.16 2.64 4.35
C PHE A 92 7.25 1.80 5.25
N ARG A 93 6.58 0.78 4.69
CA ARG A 93 5.77 -0.19 5.46
C ARG A 93 6.51 -0.74 6.69
N ASN A 94 7.78 -1.10 6.54
CA ASN A 94 8.60 -1.66 7.61
C ASN A 94 9.07 -0.59 8.61
N ARG A 95 9.22 0.66 8.15
CA ARG A 95 9.64 1.77 8.99
C ARG A 95 8.51 2.40 9.78
N ILE A 96 7.24 2.29 9.34
CA ILE A 96 6.08 2.88 10.03
C ILE A 96 6.07 2.56 11.54
N VAL A 97 6.40 1.31 11.93
CA VAL A 97 6.41 0.90 13.35
C VAL A 97 7.46 1.64 14.18
N HIS A 98 8.57 2.05 13.56
CA HIS A 98 9.64 2.81 14.19
C HIS A 98 9.39 4.31 14.15
N LEU A 99 8.54 4.75 13.21
CA LEU A 99 8.22 6.16 13.00
C LEU A 99 7.22 6.70 14.04
N TYR A 100 6.46 5.84 14.73
CA TYR A 100 5.54 6.24 15.82
C TYR A 100 6.18 7.13 16.90
N ASN A 101 7.47 6.97 17.16
CA ASN A 101 8.15 7.73 18.21
C ASN A 101 8.70 9.09 17.75
N HIS A 102 8.77 9.36 16.44
CA HIS A 102 9.55 10.48 15.89
C HIS A 102 8.94 11.21 14.69
N ILE A 103 7.78 10.78 14.17
CA ILE A 103 7.16 11.46 13.03
C ILE A 103 6.37 12.69 13.46
N ASP A 104 6.64 13.78 12.75
CA ASP A 104 5.81 14.97 12.72
C ASP A 104 4.44 14.65 12.08
N THR A 105 3.36 14.94 12.81
CA THR A 105 1.99 14.63 12.39
C THR A 105 1.57 15.32 11.09
N GLU A 106 2.17 16.47 10.71
CA GLU A 106 1.93 17.09 9.38
C GLU A 106 2.47 16.21 8.26
N THR A 107 3.68 15.69 8.44
CA THR A 107 4.31 14.75 7.49
C THR A 107 3.45 13.50 7.32
N LEU A 108 2.92 12.96 8.41
CA LEU A 108 2.03 11.81 8.35
C LEU A 108 0.73 12.10 7.59
N TYR A 109 0.12 13.26 7.85
CA TYR A 109 -1.10 13.65 7.18
C TYR A 109 -0.88 13.78 5.67
N LYS A 110 0.23 14.42 5.25
CA LYS A 110 0.63 14.53 3.83
C LYS A 110 0.82 13.17 3.18
N ILE A 111 1.60 12.29 3.82
CA ILE A 111 1.80 10.90 3.39
C ILE A 111 0.44 10.20 3.21
N PHE A 112 -0.46 10.32 4.19
CA PHE A 112 -1.77 9.70 4.09
C PHE A 112 -2.62 10.24 2.93
N THR A 113 -2.56 11.53 2.61
CA THR A 113 -3.26 12.09 1.44
C THR A 113 -2.61 11.72 0.12
N ASP A 114 -1.28 11.74 0.03
CA ASP A 114 -0.53 11.60 -1.22
C ASP A 114 -0.26 10.13 -1.59
N GLU A 115 0.08 9.26 -0.62
CA GLU A 115 0.40 7.84 -0.88
C GLU A 115 -0.80 7.03 -1.39
N LEU A 116 -2.02 7.53 -1.22
CA LEU A 116 -3.21 6.83 -1.71
C LEU A 116 -3.28 6.76 -3.22
N GLU A 117 -2.67 7.69 -3.95
CA GLU A 117 -2.60 7.59 -5.42
C GLU A 117 -1.52 6.60 -5.85
N ASP A 118 -0.35 6.62 -5.20
CA ASP A 118 0.74 5.69 -5.50
C ASP A 118 0.37 4.22 -5.21
N ILE A 119 -0.38 3.96 -4.12
CA ILE A 119 -0.96 2.63 -3.83
C ILE A 119 -1.92 2.19 -4.95
N LYS A 120 -2.76 3.09 -5.47
CA LYS A 120 -3.68 2.75 -6.55
C LYS A 120 -2.94 2.47 -7.85
N ASP A 121 -1.93 3.26 -8.15
CA ASP A 121 -1.14 3.07 -9.36
C ASP A 121 -0.35 1.77 -9.30
N PHE A 122 0.24 1.43 -8.14
CA PHE A 122 0.87 0.13 -7.97
C PHE A 122 -0.14 -1.03 -8.12
N TYR A 123 -1.34 -0.89 -7.56
CA TYR A 123 -2.42 -1.86 -7.77
C TYR A 123 -2.78 -2.03 -9.25
N LYS A 124 -2.94 -0.93 -10.00
CA LYS A 124 -3.25 -0.98 -11.44
C LYS A 124 -2.14 -1.67 -12.23
N ASP A 125 -0.88 -1.37 -11.93
CA ASP A 125 0.27 -2.00 -12.58
C ASP A 125 0.26 -3.51 -12.35
N LEU A 126 0.03 -3.97 -11.11
CA LEU A 126 -0.05 -5.39 -10.79
C LEU A 126 -1.26 -6.07 -11.45
N LEU A 127 -2.41 -5.41 -11.45
CA LEU A 127 -3.64 -5.92 -12.06
C LEU A 127 -3.46 -6.13 -13.57
N LYS A 128 -2.81 -5.17 -14.24
CA LYS A 128 -2.49 -5.27 -15.66
C LYS A 128 -1.66 -6.52 -15.99
N ILE A 129 -0.68 -6.86 -15.14
CA ILE A 129 0.14 -8.08 -15.33
C ILE A 129 -0.75 -9.33 -15.28
N ILE A 130 -1.66 -9.40 -14.31
CA ILE A 130 -2.59 -10.55 -14.16
C ILE A 130 -3.55 -10.65 -15.35
N GLU A 131 -3.99 -9.52 -15.90
CA GLU A 131 -4.87 -9.49 -17.07
C GLU A 131 -4.15 -9.88 -18.37
N GLU A 132 -2.86 -9.55 -18.51
CA GLU A 132 -2.05 -9.92 -19.68
C GLU A 132 -1.56 -11.38 -19.67
N ASP A 133 -1.48 -12.01 -18.49
CA ASP A 133 -1.09 -13.42 -18.30
C ASP A 133 -2.25 -14.42 -18.51
N ARG A 134 -3.47 -13.92 -18.76
CA ARG A 134 -4.68 -14.73 -19.06
C ARG A 134 -4.89 -14.96 -20.54
#